data_AF-A0A537LE89-F1
#
_entry.id   AF-A0A537LE89-F1
#
_cell.length_a   1.000
_cell.length_b   1.000
_cell.length_c   1.000
_cell.angle_alpha   90.00
_cell.angle_beta   90.00
_cell.angle_gamma   90.00
#
_symmetry.space_group_name_H-M   'P 1'
#
loop_
_entity.id
_entity.type
_entity.pdbx_description
1 polymer ?
#
loop_
_entity_poly.entity_id
_entity_poly.type
_entity_poly.pdbx_seq_one_letter_code
_entity_poly.pdbx_strand_id
1 'polypeptide(L)' 'MLHATTVHFPATTLRAALPAVRAILFGAFVIYGVGFAGPATIHNAAHDVRHAFAFPCH' A
#
# COMPACT_ATOMS: atom_id res chain seq x y z
N MET A 1 -14.76 42.76 -5.55
CA MET A 1 -14.93 41.54 -6.36
C MET A 1 -14.06 40.44 -5.75
N LEU A 2 -14.60 39.67 -4.81
CA LEU A 2 -13.90 38.51 -4.22
C LEU A 2 -14.73 37.28 -4.60
N HIS A 3 -14.29 36.52 -5.58
CA HIS A 3 -14.88 35.22 -5.91
C HIS A 3 -14.36 34.21 -4.89
N ALA A 4 -15.23 33.78 -3.98
CA ALA A 4 -14.96 32.68 -3.07
C ALA A 4 -15.20 31.36 -3.82
N THR A 5 -14.11 30.73 -4.25
CA THR A 5 -14.16 29.41 -4.89
C THR A 5 -14.39 28.36 -3.80
N THR A 6 -15.57 27.75 -3.78
CA THR A 6 -15.85 26.61 -2.90
C THR A 6 -15.26 25.34 -3.52
N VAL A 7 -14.35 24.70 -2.80
CA VAL A 7 -13.77 23.42 -3.22
C VAL A 7 -14.80 22.32 -2.92
N HIS A 8 -15.38 21.73 -3.96
CA HIS A 8 -16.31 20.62 -3.83
C HIS A 8 -15.53 19.30 -3.83
N PHE A 9 -15.46 18.64 -2.66
CA PHE A 9 -14.98 17.26 -2.57
C PHE A 9 -16.18 16.33 -2.75
N PRO A 10 -16.20 15.47 -3.79
CA PRO A 10 -17.29 14.52 -3.94
C PRO A 10 -17.27 13.55 -2.76
N ALA A 11 -18.45 13.22 -2.23
CA ALA A 11 -18.60 12.31 -1.08
C ALA A 11 -17.95 10.93 -1.32
N THR A 12 -17.75 10.55 -2.59
CA THR A 12 -17.04 9.35 -3.04
C THR A 12 -15.56 9.35 -2.64
N THR A 13 -14.87 10.50 -2.63
CA THR A 13 -13.46 10.61 -2.24
C THR A 13 -13.26 10.30 -0.76
N LEU A 14 -14.16 10.80 0.09
CA LEU A 14 -14.10 10.55 1.53
C LEU A 14 -14.38 9.08 1.86
N ARG A 15 -15.28 8.43 1.09
CA ARG A 15 -15.55 6.99 1.20
C ARG A 15 -14.34 6.12 0.82
N ALA A 16 -13.54 6.56 -0.15
CA ALA A 16 -12.30 5.87 -0.54
C ALA A 16 -11.13 6.12 0.42
N ALA A 17 -11.18 7.17 1.24
CA ALA A 17 -10.08 7.53 2.13
C ALA A 17 -9.79 6.46 3.19
N LEU A 18 -10.83 5.88 3.80
CA LEU A 18 -10.67 4.86 4.83
C LEU A 18 -9.99 3.57 4.31
N PRO A 19 -10.43 2.94 3.20
CA PRO A 19 -9.73 1.79 2.66
C PRO A 19 -8.33 2.15 2.13
N ALA A 20 -8.14 3.34 1.57
CA ALA A 20 -6.81 3.80 1.13
C ALA A 20 -5.82 3.91 2.30
N VAL A 21 -6.23 4.55 3.40
CA VAL A 21 -5.39 4.65 4.62
C VAL A 21 -5.09 3.27 5.18
N ARG A 22 -6.07 2.37 5.23
CA ARG A 22 -5.84 0.98 5.68
C ARG A 22 -4.83 0.25 4.79
N ALA A 23 -4.94 0.40 3.47
CA ALA A 23 -3.99 -0.20 2.53
C ALA A 23 -2.57 0.35 2.70
N ILE A 24 -2.43 1.67 2.90
CA ILE A 24 -1.13 2.30 3.16
C ILE A 24 -0.53 1.79 4.47
N LEU A 25 -1.31 1.77 5.55
CA LEU A 25 -0.86 1.27 6.86
C LEU A 25 -0.44 -0.20 6.79
N PHE A 26 -1.22 -1.02 6.07
CA PHE A 26 -0.88 -2.42 5.86
C PHE A 26 0.41 -2.58 5.05
N GLY A 27 0.58 -1.83 3.96
CA GLY A 27 1.81 -1.85 3.17
C GLY A 27 3.03 -1.41 3.98
N ALA A 28 2.89 -0.34 4.77
CA ALA A 28 3.94 0.12 5.69
C ALA A 28 4.29 -0.97 6.71
N PHE A 29 3.29 -1.60 7.33
CA PHE A 29 3.50 -2.70 8.28
C PHE A 29 4.32 -3.83 7.67
N VAL A 30 4.04 -4.25 6.43
CA VAL A 30 4.80 -5.30 5.74
C VAL A 30 6.24 -4.86 5.48
N ILE A 31 6.46 -3.65 4.96
CA ILE A 31 7.81 -3.14 4.65
C ILE A 31 8.66 -3.06 5.91
N TYR A 32 8.15 -2.43 6.97
CA TYR A 32 8.88 -2.31 8.23
C TYR A 32 9.02 -3.64 8.96
N GLY A 33 7.96 -4.46 8.97
CA GLY A 33 7.95 -5.76 9.64
C GLY A 33 9.00 -6.72 9.07
N VAL A 34 9.14 -6.76 7.75
CA VAL A 34 10.10 -7.65 7.10
C VAL A 34 11.49 -7.01 6.96
N GLY A 35 11.57 -5.68 6.79
CA GLY A 35 12.83 -4.95 6.70
C GLY A 35 13.66 -4.98 8.00
N PHE A 36 12.99 -5.02 9.16
CA PHE A 36 13.63 -5.10 10.48
C PHE A 36 13.46 -6.47 11.14
N ALA A 37 13.03 -7.49 10.40
CA ALA A 37 12.98 -8.85 10.91
C ALA A 37 14.41 -9.34 11.20
N GLY A 38 14.67 -9.77 12.45
CA GLY A 38 15.96 -10.37 12.81
C GLY A 38 16.33 -11.61 11.98
N PRO A 39 15.37 -12.52 11.68
CA PRO A 39 15.64 -13.66 10.82
C PRO A 39 15.78 -13.28 9.33
N ALA A 40 16.94 -13.60 8.74
CA ALA A 40 17.20 -13.41 7.31
C ALA A 40 16.22 -14.19 6.41
N THR A 41 15.63 -15.28 6.90
CA THR A 41 14.62 -16.07 6.17
C THR A 41 13.39 -15.25 5.82
N ILE A 42 12.88 -14.43 6.74
CA ILE A 42 11.69 -13.61 6.52
C ILE A 42 11.99 -12.50 5.52
N HIS A 43 13.16 -11.86 5.65
CA HIS A 43 13.63 -10.84 4.71
C HIS A 43 13.79 -11.40 3.28
N ASN A 44 14.45 -12.55 3.15
CA ASN A 44 14.66 -13.21 1.87
C ASN A 44 13.34 -13.67 1.22
N ALA A 45 12.37 -14.12 2.01
CA ALA A 45 11.05 -14.48 1.52
C ALA A 45 10.29 -13.30 0.90
N ALA A 46 10.40 -12.10 1.49
CA ALA A 46 9.78 -10.90 0.90
C ALA A 46 10.47 -10.41 -0.37
N HIS A 47 11.76 -10.71 -0.55
CA HIS A 47 12.51 -10.41 -1.77
C HIS A 47 12.39 -11.49 -2.86
N ASP A 48 11.79 -12.64 -2.57
CA ASP A 48 11.61 -13.72 -3.53
C ASP A 48 10.45 -13.43 -4.50
N VAL A 49 10.75 -12.62 -5.49
CA VAL A 49 9.84 -12.33 -6.61
C VAL A 49 9.80 -13.49 -7.62
N ARG A 50 10.72 -14.46 -7.55
CA ARG A 50 10.82 -15.53 -8.55
C ARG A 50 9.65 -16.51 -8.44
N HIS A 51 9.20 -16.80 -7.22
CA HIS A 51 8.01 -17.64 -6.99
C HIS A 51 6.70 -16.84 -7.04
N ALA A 52 6.70 -15.56 -6.66
CA ALA A 52 5.49 -14.72 -6.68
C ALA A 52 5.03 -14.35 -8.10
N PHE A 53 5.95 -14.28 -9.06
CA PHE A 53 5.68 -13.92 -10.46
C PHE A 53 5.92 -15.07 -11.44
N ALA A 54 6.05 -16.31 -10.96
CA ALA A 54 6.08 -17.50 -11.81
C ALA A 54 4.69 -17.71 -12.46
N PHE A 55 4.36 -16.85 -13.43
CA PHE A 55 3.35 -17.17 -14.43
C PHE A 55 3.87 -18.37 -15.22
N PRO A 56 3.13 -19.49 -15.30
CA PRO A 56 3.53 -20.59 -16.15
C PRO A 56 3.65 -20.06 -17.58
N CYS A 57 4.83 -20.20 -18.18
CA CYS A 57 5.10 -19.80 -19.55
C CYS A 57 4.64 -20.87 -20.57
N HIS A 58 3.60 -21.62 -20.22
CA HIS A 58 2.98 -22.67 -21.02
C HIS A 58 1.50 -22.77 -20.63
#